data_AF-A0A8H7WMF7-F1
#
_entry.id   AF-A0A8H7WMF7-F1
#
_cell.length_a   1.000
_cell.length_b   1.000
_cell.length_c   1.000
_cell.angle_alpha   90.00
_cell.angle_beta   90.00
_cell.angle_gamma   90.00
#
_symmetry.space_group_name_H-M   'P 1'
#
loop_
_entity.id
_entity.type
_entity.pdbx_description
1 polymer ?
#
loop_
_entity_poly.entity_id
_entity_poly.type
_entity_poly.pdbx_seq_one_letter_code
_entity_poly.pdbx_strand_id
1 'polypeptide(L)'
;QTILIDLWLCASDLQIPKLQNLALNELDRIRNATGQMNIQALMHVYEHAPEGSLLRQYMVWQYANRLSEDAIPRALEFYPKVFMLDWIVMLTQMSECPTAIFLHHKYLVGMQLKAPSCPQTVLFGYGAYRRQRRPLKAQHPSPKSQLAASVSNL
;
A
#
# COMPACT_ATOMS: atom_id res chain seq x y z
N GLN A 1 -14.83 4.17 -2.99
CA GLN A 1 -13.77 3.17 -3.28
C GLN A 1 -14.32 2.08 -4.20
N THR A 2 -15.45 1.44 -3.90
CA THR A 2 -16.12 0.47 -4.79
C THR A 2 -16.34 0.98 -6.21
N ILE A 3 -16.90 2.18 -6.38
CA ILE A 3 -17.09 2.81 -7.72
C ILE A 3 -15.78 2.91 -8.52
N LEU A 4 -14.63 3.16 -7.87
CA LEU A 4 -13.34 3.25 -8.56
C LEU A 4 -12.81 1.86 -8.94
N ILE A 5 -13.14 0.84 -8.16
CA ILE A 5 -12.86 -0.56 -8.50
C ILE A 5 -13.70 -0.96 -9.71
N ASP A 6 -15.01 -0.64 -9.72
CA ASP A 6 -15.88 -0.90 -10.87
C ASP A 6 -15.35 -0.24 -12.12
N LEU A 7 -14.95 1.04 -12.02
CA LEU A 7 -14.33 1.77 -13.11
C LEU A 7 -13.04 1.09 -13.60
N TRP A 8 -12.22 0.58 -12.68
CA TRP A 8 -11.01 -0.15 -13.02
C TRP A 8 -11.31 -1.46 -13.75
N LEU A 9 -12.30 -2.23 -13.27
CA LEU A 9 -12.73 -3.49 -13.87
C LEU A 9 -13.29 -3.26 -15.28
N CYS A 10 -14.21 -2.31 -15.44
CA CYS A 10 -14.72 -1.93 -16.77
C CYS A 10 -13.60 -1.46 -17.70
N ALA A 11 -12.64 -0.67 -17.20
CA ALA A 11 -11.48 -0.26 -17.99
C ALA A 11 -10.59 -1.44 -18.38
N SER A 12 -10.51 -2.48 -17.55
CA SER A 12 -9.80 -3.72 -17.87
C SER A 12 -10.48 -4.50 -18.98
N ASP A 13 -11.79 -4.68 -18.89
CA ASP A 13 -12.57 -5.41 -19.88
C ASP A 13 -12.55 -4.69 -21.24
N LEU A 14 -12.60 -3.36 -21.23
CA LEU A 14 -12.49 -2.51 -22.42
C LEU A 14 -11.05 -2.29 -22.89
N GLN A 15 -10.05 -2.81 -22.17
CA GLN A 15 -8.63 -2.61 -22.46
C GLN A 15 -8.27 -1.12 -22.63
N ILE A 16 -8.66 -0.29 -21.65
CA ILE A 16 -8.34 1.15 -21.59
C ILE A 16 -7.30 1.40 -20.46
N PRO A 17 -6.00 1.18 -20.73
CA PRO A 17 -4.90 1.38 -19.77
C PRO A 17 -4.98 2.70 -19.01
N LYS A 18 -5.16 3.81 -19.73
CA LYS A 18 -5.20 5.15 -19.14
C LYS A 18 -6.25 5.28 -18.03
N LEU A 19 -7.41 4.66 -18.22
CA LEU A 19 -8.51 4.72 -17.26
C LEU A 19 -8.23 3.83 -16.03
N GLN A 20 -7.61 2.66 -16.22
CA GLN A 20 -7.13 1.82 -15.11
C GLN A 20 -6.19 2.60 -14.19
N ASN A 21 -5.21 3.34 -14.74
CA ASN A 21 -4.30 4.14 -13.92
C ASN A 21 -5.00 5.27 -13.19
N LEU A 22 -5.93 5.97 -13.86
CA LEU A 22 -6.66 7.07 -13.23
C LEU A 22 -7.47 6.55 -12.05
N ALA A 23 -8.11 5.38 -12.20
CA ALA A 23 -8.82 4.72 -11.12
C ALA A 23 -7.88 4.32 -9.96
N LEU A 24 -6.71 3.72 -10.26
CA LEU A 24 -5.72 3.37 -9.24
C LEU A 24 -5.13 4.58 -8.53
N ASN A 25 -4.81 5.64 -9.26
CA ASN A 25 -4.28 6.89 -8.69
C ASN A 25 -5.30 7.54 -7.75
N GLU A 26 -6.58 7.53 -8.13
CA GLU A 26 -7.64 8.07 -7.29
C GLU A 26 -7.91 7.18 -6.06
N LEU A 27 -7.83 5.85 -6.20
CA LEU A 27 -7.84 4.93 -5.06
C LEU A 27 -6.68 5.23 -4.09
N ASP A 28 -5.48 5.44 -4.61
CA ASP A 28 -4.30 5.81 -3.83
C ASP A 28 -4.49 7.13 -3.10
N ARG A 29 -5.04 8.14 -3.78
CA ARG A 29 -5.38 9.45 -3.22
C ARG A 29 -6.36 9.32 -2.05
N ILE A 30 -7.45 8.57 -2.23
CA ILE A 30 -8.46 8.35 -1.17
C ILE A 30 -7.84 7.59 0.00
N ARG A 31 -7.04 6.56 -0.26
CA ARG A 31 -6.33 5.80 0.79
C ARG A 31 -5.39 6.72 1.58
N ASN A 32 -4.61 7.55 0.89
CA ASN A 32 -3.72 8.52 1.54
C ASN A 32 -4.48 9.51 2.43
N ALA A 33 -5.67 9.93 2.00
CA ALA A 33 -6.51 10.86 2.77
C ALA A 33 -7.19 10.21 3.99
N THR A 34 -7.74 9.01 3.80
CA THR A 34 -8.51 8.29 4.84
C THR A 34 -7.62 7.48 5.77
N GLY A 35 -6.40 7.15 5.33
CA GLY A 35 -5.51 6.30 6.07
C GLY A 35 -6.04 4.89 6.26
N GLN A 36 -7.05 4.41 5.51
CA GLN A 36 -7.52 3.02 5.52
C GLN A 36 -8.17 2.65 4.17
N MET A 37 -8.19 1.37 3.83
CA MET A 37 -8.97 0.85 2.70
C MET A 37 -10.24 0.21 3.26
N ASN A 38 -11.39 0.48 2.67
CA ASN A 38 -12.65 -0.12 3.09
C ASN A 38 -12.61 -1.63 2.82
N ILE A 39 -13.00 -2.43 3.81
CA ILE A 39 -13.04 -3.88 3.69
C ILE A 39 -14.03 -4.37 2.64
N GLN A 40 -15.16 -3.68 2.46
CA GLN A 40 -16.11 -3.99 1.39
C GLN A 40 -15.48 -3.80 0.02
N ALA A 41 -14.62 -2.80 -0.14
CA ALA A 41 -13.89 -2.58 -1.38
C ALA A 41 -12.89 -3.72 -1.66
N LEU A 42 -12.22 -4.22 -0.62
CA LEU A 42 -11.33 -5.38 -0.75
C LEU A 42 -12.11 -6.66 -1.12
N MET A 43 -13.23 -6.94 -0.44
CA MET A 43 -14.10 -8.07 -0.79
C MET A 43 -14.54 -7.99 -2.25
N HIS A 44 -14.97 -6.80 -2.69
CA HIS A 44 -15.39 -6.55 -4.06
C HIS A 44 -14.30 -6.84 -5.10
N VAL A 45 -13.05 -6.45 -4.83
CA VAL A 45 -11.90 -6.81 -5.68
C VAL A 45 -11.73 -8.32 -5.79
N TYR A 46 -11.80 -9.03 -4.67
CA TYR A 46 -11.56 -10.48 -4.66
C TYR A 46 -12.71 -11.30 -5.24
N GLU A 47 -13.90 -10.73 -5.32
CA GLU A 47 -15.06 -11.33 -5.97
C GLU A 47 -15.01 -11.15 -7.49
N HIS A 48 -14.60 -9.97 -7.99
CA HIS A 48 -14.76 -9.62 -9.41
C HIS A 48 -13.45 -9.54 -10.20
N ALA A 49 -12.34 -9.18 -9.58
CA ALA A 49 -11.06 -9.05 -10.29
C ALA A 49 -10.45 -10.44 -10.52
N PRO A 50 -9.86 -10.71 -11.71
CA PRO A 50 -9.21 -11.98 -11.97
C PRO A 50 -7.99 -12.19 -11.05
N GLU A 51 -7.67 -13.46 -10.79
CA GLU A 51 -6.48 -13.86 -10.04
C GLU A 51 -5.21 -13.32 -10.71
N GLY A 52 -4.23 -12.88 -9.92
CA GLY A 52 -3.01 -12.27 -10.42
C GLY A 52 -3.16 -10.88 -11.06
N SER A 53 -4.37 -10.32 -11.10
CA SER A 53 -4.58 -8.96 -11.65
C SER A 53 -3.78 -7.88 -10.92
N LEU A 54 -3.40 -6.83 -11.66
CA LEU A 54 -2.70 -5.68 -11.08
C LEU A 54 -3.49 -5.04 -9.94
N LEU A 55 -4.82 -5.09 -9.99
CA LEU A 55 -5.67 -4.58 -8.91
C LEU A 55 -5.51 -5.41 -7.63
N ARG A 56 -5.53 -6.75 -7.70
CA ARG A 56 -5.28 -7.61 -6.53
C ARG A 56 -3.89 -7.40 -5.96
N GLN A 57 -2.87 -7.37 -6.82
CA GLN A 57 -1.49 -7.10 -6.42
C GLN A 57 -1.35 -5.73 -5.74
N TYR A 58 -2.01 -4.70 -6.27
CA TYR A 58 -2.08 -3.38 -5.65
C TYR A 58 -2.69 -3.47 -4.25
N MET A 59 -3.85 -4.11 -4.09
CA MET A 59 -4.51 -4.25 -2.79
C MET A 59 -3.61 -4.91 -1.75
N VAL A 60 -3.01 -6.04 -2.11
CA VAL A 60 -2.11 -6.81 -1.24
C VAL A 60 -0.89 -5.98 -0.83
N TRP A 61 -0.27 -5.28 -1.80
CA TRP A 61 0.83 -4.37 -1.54
C TRP A 61 0.47 -3.27 -0.55
N GLN A 62 -0.75 -2.71 -0.64
CA GLN A 62 -1.19 -1.68 0.29
C GLN A 62 -1.30 -2.16 1.73
N TYR A 63 -1.76 -3.39 1.94
CA TYR A 63 -1.97 -3.93 3.28
C TYR A 63 -0.69 -4.42 3.94
N ALA A 64 0.25 -5.00 3.17
CA ALA A 64 1.51 -5.46 3.74
C ALA A 64 2.36 -4.35 4.34
N ASN A 65 2.22 -3.12 3.84
CA ASN A 65 2.94 -1.97 4.38
C ASN A 65 2.33 -1.43 5.69
N ARG A 66 1.25 -2.03 6.23
CA ARG A 66 0.48 -1.42 7.33
C ARG A 66 0.07 -2.34 8.47
N LEU A 67 -0.04 -3.65 8.26
CA LEU A 67 -0.39 -4.55 9.36
C LEU A 67 0.76 -4.63 10.35
N SER A 68 0.52 -4.20 11.59
CA SER A 68 1.35 -4.57 12.72
C SER A 68 1.15 -6.04 13.06
N GLU A 69 2.15 -6.67 13.67
CA GLU A 69 2.06 -8.07 14.13
C GLU A 69 0.84 -8.30 15.03
N ASP A 70 0.49 -7.31 15.86
CA ASP A 70 -0.69 -7.32 16.74
C ASP A 70 -2.05 -7.37 16.01
N ALA A 71 -2.08 -6.97 14.73
CA ALA A 71 -3.30 -6.96 13.93
C ALA A 71 -3.56 -8.30 13.20
N ILE A 72 -2.56 -9.17 13.10
CA ILE A 72 -2.63 -10.44 12.37
C ILE A 72 -3.70 -11.40 12.92
N PRO A 73 -3.83 -11.61 14.25
CA PRO A 73 -4.80 -12.57 14.77
C PRO A 73 -6.25 -12.21 14.42
N ARG A 74 -6.57 -10.90 14.44
CA ARG A 74 -7.90 -10.38 14.09
C ARG A 74 -8.14 -10.34 12.59
N ALA A 75 -7.08 -10.27 11.78
CA ALA A 75 -7.17 -10.20 10.33
C ALA A 75 -7.97 -11.39 9.73
N LEU A 76 -7.81 -12.58 10.31
CA LEU A 76 -8.47 -13.81 9.83
C LEU A 76 -9.99 -13.78 9.91
N GLU A 77 -10.57 -12.96 10.80
CA GLU A 77 -12.03 -12.85 10.96
C GLU A 77 -12.66 -11.95 9.90
N PHE A 78 -11.89 -11.00 9.36
CA PHE A 78 -12.42 -9.92 8.53
C PHE A 78 -12.02 -10.04 7.06
N TYR A 79 -10.85 -10.60 6.76
CA TYR A 79 -10.32 -10.62 5.40
C TYR A 79 -10.68 -11.91 4.63
N PRO A 80 -10.88 -11.82 3.30
CA PRO A 80 -11.03 -13.01 2.47
C PRO A 80 -9.82 -13.95 2.60
N LYS A 81 -10.05 -15.26 2.70
CA LYS A 81 -8.97 -16.26 2.80
C LYS A 81 -7.99 -16.19 1.64
N VAL A 82 -8.51 -15.98 0.42
CA VAL A 82 -7.70 -15.85 -0.80
C VAL A 82 -6.77 -14.63 -0.72
N PHE A 83 -7.25 -13.51 -0.18
CA PHE A 83 -6.42 -12.34 0.05
C PHE A 83 -5.28 -12.61 1.04
N MET A 84 -5.56 -13.34 2.13
CA MET A 84 -4.54 -13.69 3.11
C MET A 84 -3.44 -14.57 2.48
N LEU A 85 -3.81 -15.47 1.56
CA LEU A 85 -2.85 -16.28 0.82
C LEU A 85 -1.97 -15.42 -0.09
N ASP A 86 -2.57 -14.56 -0.92
CA ASP A 86 -1.81 -13.63 -1.77
C ASP A 86 -0.87 -12.75 -0.94
N TRP A 87 -1.32 -12.34 0.24
CA TRP A 87 -0.54 -11.55 1.15
C TRP A 87 0.66 -12.32 1.73
N ILE A 88 0.47 -13.56 2.17
CA ILE A 88 1.57 -14.43 2.62
C ILE A 88 2.57 -14.63 1.48
N VAL A 89 2.10 -14.92 0.26
CA VAL A 89 2.95 -15.10 -0.93
C VAL A 89 3.78 -13.84 -1.20
N MET A 90 3.19 -12.66 -1.09
CA MET A 90 3.95 -11.43 -1.29
C MET A 90 4.96 -11.20 -0.15
N LEU A 91 4.61 -11.48 1.11
CA LEU A 91 5.54 -11.36 2.24
C LEU A 91 6.74 -12.32 2.11
N THR A 92 6.51 -13.57 1.68
CA THR A 92 7.60 -14.53 1.46
C THR A 92 8.51 -14.07 0.32
N GLN A 93 7.94 -13.60 -0.80
CA GLN A 93 8.72 -13.03 -1.90
C GLN A 93 9.57 -11.82 -1.48
N MET A 94 9.04 -10.95 -0.61
CA MET A 94 9.79 -9.81 -0.08
C MET A 94 10.95 -10.24 0.83
N SER A 95 10.82 -11.37 1.53
CA SER A 95 11.90 -11.90 2.39
C SER A 95 13.07 -12.46 1.59
N GLU A 96 12.80 -13.00 0.39
CA GLU A 96 13.83 -13.60 -0.48
C GLU A 96 14.59 -12.55 -1.31
N CYS A 97 13.96 -11.42 -1.64
CA CYS A 97 14.58 -10.38 -2.46
C CYS A 97 14.25 -8.95 -1.97
N PRO A 98 14.99 -8.43 -0.98
CA PRO A 98 14.76 -7.08 -0.43
C PRO A 98 14.87 -5.96 -1.48
N THR A 99 15.64 -6.18 -2.55
CA THR A 99 15.81 -5.24 -3.66
C THR A 99 14.59 -5.16 -4.61
N ALA A 100 13.77 -6.22 -4.69
CA ALA A 100 12.57 -6.24 -5.55
C ALA A 100 11.48 -5.25 -5.09
N ILE A 101 11.49 -4.89 -3.80
CA ILE A 101 10.53 -3.98 -3.16
C ILE A 101 10.53 -2.58 -3.81
N PHE A 102 11.70 -2.09 -4.21
CA PHE A 102 11.83 -0.77 -4.84
C PHE A 102 11.34 -0.73 -6.28
N LEU A 103 11.42 -1.86 -6.99
CA LEU A 103 11.00 -1.95 -8.38
C LEU A 103 9.48 -2.08 -8.47
N HIS A 104 8.84 -2.84 -7.58
CA HIS A 104 7.38 -3.05 -7.62
C HIS A 104 6.57 -1.76 -7.39
N HIS A 105 6.99 -0.91 -6.44
CA HIS A 105 6.34 0.39 -6.19
C HIS A 105 6.52 1.34 -7.39
N LYS A 106 7.69 1.36 -8.03
CA LYS A 106 7.90 2.16 -9.24
C LYS A 106 7.16 1.61 -10.45
N TYR A 107 6.98 0.29 -10.54
CA TYR A 107 6.25 -0.33 -11.63
C TYR A 107 4.75 -0.04 -11.55
N LEU A 108 4.13 -0.23 -10.38
CA LEU A 108 2.69 0.03 -10.18
C LEU A 108 2.31 1.51 -10.27
N VAL A 109 3.20 2.44 -9.88
CA VAL A 109 2.92 3.89 -9.92
C VAL A 109 3.49 4.58 -11.17
N GLY A 110 4.49 3.97 -11.81
CA GLY A 110 5.25 4.59 -12.90
C GLY A 110 5.00 4.02 -14.30
N MET A 111 4.49 2.78 -14.44
CA MET A 111 4.22 2.21 -15.76
C MET A 111 2.78 2.39 -16.18
N GLN A 112 2.53 3.48 -16.90
CA GLN A 112 1.72 3.46 -18.13
C GLN A 112 1.76 4.78 -18.93
N LEU A 113 2.56 5.78 -18.54
CA LEU A 113 2.75 7.01 -19.34
C LEU A 113 3.80 6.90 -20.45
N LYS A 114 4.33 5.71 -20.75
CA LYS A 114 5.20 5.53 -21.92
C LYS A 114 4.83 4.24 -22.65
N ALA A 115 4.05 4.37 -23.71
CA ALA A 115 3.97 3.35 -24.74
C ALA A 115 5.37 3.23 -25.38
N PRO A 116 6.02 2.05 -25.37
CA PRO A 116 7.24 1.86 -26.11
C PRO A 116 6.89 1.56 -27.57
N SER A 117 7.02 2.56 -28.43
CA SER A 117 7.37 2.30 -29.82
C SER A 117 8.87 1.99 -29.86
N CYS A 118 9.22 0.79 -30.33
CA CYS A 118 10.54 0.24 -30.66
C CYS A 118 11.21 -0.72 -29.65
N PRO A 119 11.82 -1.81 -30.17
CA PRO A 119 12.58 -2.76 -29.37
C PRO A 119 14.04 -2.32 -29.29
N GLN A 120 14.62 -2.23 -28.09
CA GLN A 120 16.05 -2.44 -27.91
C GLN A 120 16.41 -2.62 -26.43
N THR A 121 17.17 -3.68 -26.20
CA THR A 121 18.04 -3.97 -25.06
C THR A 121 18.75 -2.71 -24.56
N VAL A 122 18.50 -2.27 -23.32
CA VAL A 122 19.32 -1.23 -22.68
C VAL A 122 19.51 -1.52 -21.19
N LEU A 123 20.79 -1.67 -20.81
CA LEU A 123 21.31 -1.58 -19.45
C LEU A 123 20.85 -0.26 -18.79
N PHE A 124 20.17 -0.34 -17.64
CA PHE A 124 19.78 0.85 -16.88
C PHE A 124 20.88 1.28 -15.91
N GLY A 125 21.54 2.39 -16.22
CA GLY A 125 22.24 3.24 -15.24
C GLY A 125 21.23 4.10 -14.48
N TYR A 126 21.22 4.02 -13.15
CA TYR A 126 20.29 4.76 -12.28
C TYR A 126 20.97 5.94 -11.59
N GLY A 127 20.47 7.15 -11.86
CA GLY A 127 20.77 8.36 -11.09
C GLY A 127 20.02 8.39 -9.76
N ALA A 128 20.75 8.72 -8.69
CA ALA A 128 20.28 8.70 -7.30
C ALA A 128 19.31 9.86 -6.98
N TYR A 129 18.11 9.52 -6.49
CA TYR A 129 17.22 10.47 -5.81
C TYR A 129 17.18 10.12 -4.32
N ARG A 130 17.85 10.94 -3.50
CA ARG A 130 17.80 10.89 -2.03
C ARG A 130 16.41 11.30 -1.54
N ARG A 131 15.67 10.40 -0.88
CA ARG A 131 14.50 10.78 -0.06
C ARG A 131 14.96 11.46 1.23
N GLN A 132 14.62 12.73 1.41
CA GLN A 132 14.65 13.41 2.71
C GLN A 132 13.67 12.72 3.67
N ARG A 133 14.19 12.09 4.72
CA ARG A 133 13.39 11.68 5.88
C ARG A 133 12.96 12.96 6.61
N ARG A 134 11.65 13.16 6.79
CA ARG A 134 11.16 14.18 7.73
C ARG A 134 11.61 13.79 9.15
N PRO A 135 12.17 14.71 9.94
CA PRO A 135 12.51 14.43 11.33
C PRO A 135 11.23 14.23 12.15
N LEU A 136 11.24 13.17 12.98
CA LEU A 136 10.26 12.96 14.03
C LEU A 136 10.36 14.14 15.01
N LYS A 137 9.28 14.91 15.14
CA LYS A 137 9.17 15.92 16.19
C LYS A 137 9.13 15.20 17.54
N ALA A 138 10.05 15.58 18.42
CA ALA A 138 10.14 15.09 19.79
C ALA A 138 8.83 15.33 20.55
N GLN A 139 8.37 14.30 21.25
CA GLN A 139 7.27 14.38 22.20
C GLN A 139 7.69 15.23 23.40
N HIS A 140 6.90 16.24 23.73
CA HIS A 140 7.00 16.99 24.97
C HIS A 140 6.60 16.08 26.16
N PRO A 141 7.36 16.08 27.28
CA PRO A 141 6.94 15.40 28.49
C PRO A 141 5.76 16.14 29.17
N SER A 142 4.80 15.35 29.63
CA SER A 142 3.60 15.78 30.37
C SER A 142 3.95 16.32 31.77
N PRO A 143 3.39 17.46 32.21
CA PRO A 143 3.65 18.04 33.52
C PRO A 143 2.68 17.46 34.56
N LYS A 144 2.97 16.27 35.11
CA LYS A 144 2.26 15.71 36.27
C LYS A 144 3.19 14.95 37.20
N SER A 145 4.16 15.64 37.81
CA SER A 145 4.94 15.07 38.92
C SER A 145 5.82 16.12 39.62
N GLN A 146 5.21 17.19 40.15
CA GLN A 146 5.87 18.07 41.14
C GLN A 146 4.84 18.54 42.17
N LEU A 147 4.48 17.68 43.12
CA LEU A 147 3.74 18.07 44.33
C LEU A 147 3.82 16.93 45.37
N ALA A 148 5.02 16.69 45.91
CA ALA A 148 5.20 15.88 47.12
C ALA A 148 6.60 16.11 47.72
N ALA A 149 6.86 17.32 48.24
CA ALA A 149 7.96 17.53 49.20
C ALA A 149 7.79 18.90 49.85
N SER A 150 7.08 18.99 50.97
CA SER A 150 7.24 20.03 52.02
C SER A 150 6.22 19.83 53.14
N VAL A 151 6.39 18.81 53.99
CA VAL A 151 5.89 18.85 55.39
C VAL A 151 6.82 17.99 56.25
N SER A 152 7.85 18.60 56.80
CA SER A 152 8.57 18.15 58.01
C SER A 152 9.41 19.33 58.49
N ASN A 153 8.81 20.18 59.31
CA ASN A 153 9.47 21.04 60.29
C ASN A 153 8.38 21.82 61.03
N LEU A 154 7.94 21.28 62.17
CA LEU A 154 7.57 21.95 63.42
C LEU A 154 7.09 20.89 64.43
#